data_AF-A0A1A8GLP2-F1
#
_entry.id   AF-A0A1A8GLP2-F1
#
_cell.length_a   1.000
_cell.length_b   1.000
_cell.length_c   1.000
_cell.angle_alpha   90.00
_cell.angle_beta   90.00
_cell.angle_gamma   90.00
#
_symmetry.space_group_name_H-M   'P 1'
#
loop_
_entity.id
_entity.type
_entity.pdbx_description
1 polymer ?
#
loop_
_entity_poly.entity_id
_entity_poly.type
_entity_poly.pdbx_seq_one_letter_code
_entity_poly.pdbx_strand_id
1 'polypeptide(L)'
;CLDRDEPPKPTLALEYTFGRRARGPNTLKDVAHLWELGGGTSLSDLIQIPITPAALRFLSVMLILDLSKPNTLWGTTEKLLHAAQAHLEKMSSQAQKSKSGAKYQNPVHSTARVLPKDYPDRELISPFPVPLLIVGSKYDLFQEFHSDKKKVISKTLRFVAHYYAASLIFTSIKSESLMSKTKSFFSHLAFGLEKGKTMCCEPGKPITIPAGSDSFSQIGSPPLTDVDITSLHAKNPKDLWKKVFERVFPNESASEQRELKDPAKDPQYSEPQIDAMRAQKDQELEQYKRNATKSWKGLELET
;
A
#
# COMPACT_ATOMS: atom_id res chain seq x y z
N CYS A 1 0.04 3.07 23.63
CA CYS A 1 -1.40 3.03 23.29
C CYS A 1 -1.71 2.35 21.93
N LEU A 2 -0.69 1.95 21.17
CA LEU A 2 -0.72 0.76 20.30
C LEU A 2 0.31 -0.28 20.76
N ASP A 3 1.05 0.00 21.85
CA ASP A 3 1.95 -0.93 22.51
C ASP A 3 1.12 -2.01 23.19
N ARG A 4 0.78 -3.02 22.41
CA ARG A 4 0.29 -4.31 22.89
C ARG A 4 1.51 -5.22 22.90
N ASP A 5 1.85 -5.79 24.05
CA ASP A 5 2.90 -6.82 24.17
C ASP A 5 2.41 -8.19 23.65
N GLU A 6 1.48 -8.19 22.69
CA GLU A 6 1.00 -9.40 22.05
C GLU A 6 1.96 -9.79 20.92
N PRO A 7 2.31 -11.08 20.78
CA PRO A 7 3.16 -11.52 19.68
C PRO A 7 2.45 -11.22 18.34
N PRO A 8 3.19 -10.73 17.32
CA PRO A 8 2.60 -10.42 16.03
C PRO A 8 2.05 -11.70 15.40
N LYS A 9 0.78 -11.65 15.01
CA LYS A 9 0.10 -12.73 14.30
C LYS A 9 0.04 -12.39 12.79
N PRO A 10 0.15 -13.38 11.90
CA PRO A 10 -0.10 -13.14 10.48
C PRO A 10 -1.53 -12.66 10.26
N THR A 11 -1.66 -11.50 9.61
CA THR A 11 -2.95 -10.88 9.32
C THR A 11 -3.77 -11.72 8.35
N LEU A 12 -5.02 -12.00 8.72
CA LEU A 12 -5.96 -12.77 7.90
C LEU A 12 -6.91 -11.84 7.16
N ALA A 13 -6.79 -11.79 5.83
CA ALA A 13 -7.64 -11.00 4.94
C ALA A 13 -7.65 -9.49 5.24
N LEU A 14 -8.59 -8.98 6.03
CA LEU A 14 -8.67 -7.57 6.40
C LEU A 14 -8.96 -7.46 7.90
N GLU A 15 -7.98 -6.99 8.66
CA GLU A 15 -8.11 -6.86 10.11
C GLU A 15 -8.31 -5.40 10.51
N TYR A 16 -9.17 -5.20 11.50
CA TYR A 16 -9.45 -3.91 12.10
C TYR A 16 -8.87 -3.82 13.51
N THR A 17 -8.18 -2.71 13.79
CA THR A 17 -7.73 -2.33 15.13
C THR A 17 -7.88 -0.81 15.29
N PHE A 18 -7.83 -0.30 16.52
CA PHE A 18 -7.79 1.14 16.74
C PHE A 18 -6.78 1.50 17.83
N GLY A 19 -6.18 2.69 17.69
CA GLY A 19 -5.31 3.29 18.69
C GLY A 19 -5.97 4.54 19.29
N ARG A 20 -5.63 4.87 20.54
CA ARG A 20 -6.08 6.10 21.18
C ARG A 20 -4.90 6.94 21.65
N ARG A 21 -4.96 8.26 21.52
CA ARG A 21 -3.95 9.16 22.07
C ARG A 21 -4.61 10.28 22.87
N ALA A 22 -4.17 10.46 24.11
CA ALA A 22 -4.55 11.64 24.90
C ALA A 22 -3.66 12.83 24.51
N ARG A 23 -4.24 14.03 24.38
CA ARG A 23 -3.48 15.27 24.15
C ARG A 23 -3.03 15.94 25.45
N GLY A 24 -3.62 15.57 26.59
CA GLY A 24 -3.23 16.02 27.93
C GLY A 24 -4.10 15.37 29.01
N PRO A 25 -3.85 15.66 30.30
CA PRO A 25 -4.73 15.25 31.38
C PRO A 25 -6.11 15.91 31.18
N ASN A 26 -7.19 15.13 31.16
CA ASN A 26 -8.59 15.55 30.93
C ASN A 26 -9.02 16.00 29.52
N THR A 27 -8.21 15.81 28.48
CA THR A 27 -8.67 16.04 27.09
C THR A 27 -9.33 14.81 26.48
N LEU A 28 -10.29 15.02 25.57
CA LEU A 28 -10.82 13.97 24.70
C LEU A 28 -9.66 13.23 23.99
N LYS A 29 -9.76 11.91 23.93
CA LYS A 29 -8.75 11.07 23.28
C LYS A 29 -9.00 11.05 21.78
N ASP A 30 -7.98 11.34 20.99
CA ASP A 30 -8.03 11.11 19.56
C ASP A 30 -8.03 9.61 19.30
N VAL A 31 -8.85 9.17 18.34
CA VAL A 31 -8.95 7.77 17.92
C VAL A 31 -8.43 7.65 16.50
N ALA A 32 -7.50 6.72 16.29
CA ALA A 32 -7.05 6.33 14.97
C ALA A 32 -7.59 4.93 14.66
N HIS A 33 -8.27 4.78 13.53
CA HIS A 33 -8.76 3.50 13.03
C HIS A 33 -7.71 2.91 12.08
N LEU A 34 -7.30 1.67 12.33
CA LEU A 34 -6.30 0.96 11.55
C LEU A 34 -6.98 -0.21 10.85
N TRP A 35 -6.72 -0.32 9.56
CA TRP A 35 -7.13 -1.45 8.72
C TRP A 35 -5.88 -2.03 8.09
N GLU A 36 -5.64 -3.32 8.34
CA GLU A 36 -4.48 -4.03 7.81
C GLU A 36 -4.94 -5.09 6.82
N LEU A 37 -4.35 -5.07 5.62
CA LEU A 37 -4.62 -6.06 4.58
C LEU A 37 -3.58 -7.19 4.65
N GLY A 38 -4.05 -8.39 4.97
CA GLY A 38 -3.31 -9.64 4.87
C GLY A 38 -3.46 -10.33 3.51
N GLY A 39 -2.68 -11.38 3.28
CA GLY A 39 -2.75 -12.17 2.03
C GLY A 39 -1.99 -11.57 0.84
N GLY A 40 -1.08 -10.62 1.10
CA GLY A 40 -0.21 -10.03 0.07
C GLY A 40 -1.02 -9.26 -0.96
N THR A 41 -0.92 -9.67 -2.23
CA THR A 41 -1.67 -9.00 -3.32
C THR A 41 -2.97 -9.70 -3.70
N SER A 42 -3.25 -10.90 -3.18
CA SER A 42 -4.39 -11.70 -3.64
C SER A 42 -5.74 -11.15 -3.21
N LEU A 43 -5.77 -10.39 -2.11
CA LEU A 43 -6.98 -9.85 -1.50
C LEU A 43 -7.09 -8.32 -1.67
N SER A 44 -6.46 -7.76 -2.71
CA SER A 44 -6.45 -6.31 -2.97
C SER A 44 -7.84 -5.69 -3.04
N ASP A 45 -8.86 -6.47 -3.40
CA ASP A 45 -10.25 -6.00 -3.49
C ASP A 45 -10.82 -5.59 -2.12
N LEU A 46 -10.29 -6.12 -1.01
CA LEU A 46 -10.74 -5.75 0.34
C LEU A 46 -10.34 -4.33 0.73
N ILE A 47 -9.40 -3.69 0.02
CA ILE A 47 -9.02 -2.28 0.22
C ILE A 47 -10.22 -1.34 0.05
N GLN A 48 -11.24 -1.75 -0.70
CA GLN A 48 -12.43 -0.94 -0.93
C GLN A 48 -13.30 -0.75 0.32
N ILE A 49 -13.21 -1.65 1.30
CA ILE A 49 -14.05 -1.66 2.50
C ILE A 49 -13.79 -0.44 3.40
N PRO A 50 -12.53 -0.13 3.82
CA PRO A 50 -12.27 0.99 4.71
C PRO A 50 -12.27 2.36 4.02
N ILE A 51 -12.09 2.41 2.69
CA ILE A 51 -11.99 3.66 1.94
C ILE A 51 -13.40 4.10 1.52
N THR A 52 -13.98 4.99 2.33
CA THR A 52 -15.30 5.58 2.08
C THR A 52 -15.21 7.07 1.77
N PRO A 53 -16.22 7.68 1.11
CA PRO A 53 -16.22 9.12 0.81
C PRO A 53 -16.01 10.02 2.04
N ALA A 54 -16.56 9.63 3.20
CA ALA A 54 -16.42 10.37 4.45
C ALA A 54 -15.00 10.28 5.03
N ALA A 55 -14.33 9.14 4.86
CA ALA A 55 -13.00 8.90 5.40
C ALA A 55 -11.88 9.58 4.60
N LEU A 56 -12.10 9.92 3.32
CA LEU A 56 -11.06 10.43 2.41
C LEU A 56 -10.24 11.60 2.98
N ARG A 57 -10.88 12.51 3.73
CA ARG A 57 -10.21 13.69 4.30
C ARG A 57 -9.17 13.34 5.38
N PHE A 58 -9.36 12.22 6.08
CA PHE A 58 -8.53 11.82 7.22
C PHE A 58 -7.78 10.51 6.95
N LEU A 59 -7.91 9.97 5.74
CA LEU A 59 -7.26 8.73 5.33
C LEU A 59 -5.78 8.97 5.04
N SER A 60 -4.94 8.06 5.51
CA SER A 60 -3.55 7.92 5.11
C SER A 60 -3.29 6.46 4.77
N VAL A 61 -2.36 6.19 3.86
CA VAL A 61 -1.98 4.85 3.42
C VAL A 61 -0.55 4.56 3.84
N MET A 62 -0.32 3.36 4.38
CA MET A 62 1.01 2.85 4.70
C MET A 62 1.23 1.55 3.93
N LEU A 63 2.23 1.52 3.06
CA LEU A 63 2.61 0.36 2.27
C LEU A 63 3.82 -0.32 2.93
N ILE A 64 3.64 -1.55 3.41
CA ILE A 64 4.73 -2.35 3.98
C ILE A 64 5.29 -3.28 2.89
N LEU A 65 6.59 -3.21 2.70
CA LEU A 65 7.34 -4.00 1.72
C LEU A 65 8.36 -4.89 2.42
N ASP A 66 8.43 -6.16 2.06
CA ASP A 66 9.41 -7.10 2.61
C ASP A 66 10.74 -7.00 1.85
N LEU A 67 11.74 -6.34 2.45
CA LEU A 67 13.05 -6.18 1.82
C LEU A 67 13.83 -7.48 1.68
N SER A 68 13.44 -8.55 2.39
CA SER A 68 14.10 -9.86 2.25
C SER A 68 13.70 -10.59 0.97
N LYS A 69 12.65 -10.14 0.26
CA LYS A 69 12.12 -10.78 -0.96
C LYS A 69 12.07 -9.78 -2.13
N PRO A 70 13.23 -9.36 -2.67
CA PRO A 70 13.30 -8.27 -3.65
C PRO A 70 12.50 -8.52 -4.93
N ASN A 71 12.41 -9.77 -5.37
CA ASN A 71 11.66 -10.21 -6.56
C ASN A 71 10.17 -9.86 -6.50
N THR A 72 9.60 -9.74 -5.30
CA THR A 72 8.18 -9.44 -5.10
C THR A 72 7.90 -7.95 -4.89
N LEU A 73 8.94 -7.13 -4.65
CA LEU A 73 8.79 -5.73 -4.22
C LEU A 73 8.05 -4.88 -5.25
N TRP A 74 8.47 -4.94 -6.52
CA TRP A 74 7.87 -4.13 -7.57
C TRP A 74 6.41 -4.52 -7.82
N GLY A 75 6.15 -5.82 -8.01
CA GLY A 75 4.80 -6.33 -8.25
C GLY A 75 3.83 -6.01 -7.09
N THR A 76 4.30 -6.12 -5.85
CA THR A 76 3.50 -5.77 -4.66
C THR A 76 3.18 -4.28 -4.63
N THR A 77 4.20 -3.44 -4.84
CA THR A 77 4.04 -1.98 -4.88
C THR A 77 3.07 -1.54 -5.97
N GLU A 78 3.25 -2.04 -7.19
CA GLU A 78 2.44 -1.68 -8.34
C GLU A 78 0.98 -2.09 -8.15
N LYS A 79 0.73 -3.35 -7.76
CA LYS A 79 -0.62 -3.89 -7.61
C LYS A 79 -1.39 -3.22 -6.47
N LEU A 80 -0.78 -3.08 -5.29
CA LEU A 80 -1.47 -2.51 -4.12
C LEU A 80 -1.71 -1.01 -4.26
N LEU A 81 -0.71 -0.24 -4.74
CA LEU A 81 -0.90 1.21 -4.93
C LEU A 81 -1.90 1.48 -6.05
N HIS A 82 -1.89 0.71 -7.14
CA HIS A 82 -2.86 0.86 -8.22
C HIS A 82 -4.29 0.56 -7.74
N ALA A 83 -4.50 -0.54 -7.00
CA ALA A 83 -5.81 -0.88 -6.45
C ALA A 83 -6.33 0.22 -5.50
N ALA A 84 -5.47 0.74 -4.62
CA ALA A 84 -5.82 1.84 -3.73
C ALA A 84 -6.12 3.14 -4.49
N GLN A 85 -5.32 3.51 -5.50
CA GLN A 85 -5.54 4.70 -6.33
C GLN A 85 -6.86 4.64 -7.07
N ALA A 86 -7.12 3.53 -7.78
CA ALA A 86 -8.34 3.35 -8.56
C ALA A 86 -9.60 3.51 -7.69
N HIS A 87 -9.58 2.96 -6.48
CA HIS A 87 -10.70 3.10 -5.56
C HIS A 87 -10.80 4.50 -4.93
N LEU A 88 -9.67 5.16 -4.61
CA LEU A 88 -9.66 6.55 -4.14
C LEU A 88 -10.25 7.53 -5.17
N GLU A 89 -9.92 7.36 -6.44
CA GLU A 89 -10.45 8.16 -7.55
C GLU A 89 -11.96 7.94 -7.72
N LYS A 90 -12.41 6.67 -7.61
CA LYS A 90 -13.83 6.31 -7.62
C LYS A 90 -14.59 6.99 -6.47
N MET A 91 -14.08 6.90 -5.24
CA MET A 91 -14.70 7.50 -4.06
C MET A 91 -14.69 9.04 -4.12
N SER A 92 -13.60 9.63 -4.63
CA SER A 92 -13.51 11.08 -4.83
C SER A 92 -14.56 11.57 -5.82
N SER A 93 -14.76 10.84 -6.92
CA SER A 93 -15.78 11.17 -7.93
C SER A 93 -17.20 11.08 -7.37
N GLN A 94 -17.48 10.08 -6.51
CA GLN A 94 -18.77 9.95 -5.84
C GLN A 94 -19.03 11.08 -4.83
N ALA A 95 -18.02 11.47 -4.06
CA ALA A 95 -18.11 12.56 -3.08
C ALA A 95 -18.39 13.93 -3.72
N GLN A 96 -18.02 14.13 -4.98
CA GLN A 96 -18.32 15.35 -5.74
C GLN A 96 -19.76 15.35 -6.28
N LYS A 97 -20.27 14.20 -6.71
CA LYS A 97 -21.65 14.06 -7.23
C LYS A 97 -22.72 14.26 -6.16
N SER A 98 -22.49 13.82 -4.92
CA SER A 98 -23.46 13.98 -3.83
C SER A 98 -23.63 15.42 -3.34
N LYS A 99 -22.75 16.35 -3.75
CA LYS A 99 -22.76 17.76 -3.30
C LYS A 99 -23.41 18.73 -4.29
N SER A 100 -23.77 18.30 -5.50
CA SER A 100 -24.38 19.18 -6.51
C SER A 100 -25.82 19.61 -6.20
N GLY A 101 -26.45 19.07 -5.14
CA GLY A 101 -27.79 19.45 -4.69
C GLY A 101 -27.87 20.56 -3.62
N ALA A 102 -26.75 20.95 -2.99
CA ALA A 102 -26.76 21.92 -1.88
C ALA A 102 -26.15 23.27 -2.29
N LYS A 103 -27.00 24.30 -2.49
CA LYS A 103 -26.65 25.66 -2.93
C LYS A 103 -25.85 26.52 -1.92
N TYR A 104 -25.21 25.92 -0.91
CA TYR A 104 -24.46 26.69 0.10
C TYR A 104 -23.10 26.08 0.44
N GLN A 105 -22.08 26.85 0.07
CA GLN A 105 -20.76 27.03 0.68
C GLN A 105 -19.61 26.04 0.37
N ASN A 106 -18.54 26.71 -0.09
CA ASN A 106 -17.13 26.35 -0.25
C ASN A 106 -16.75 25.35 -1.34
N PRO A 107 -15.91 25.77 -2.33
CA PRO A 107 -15.35 24.84 -3.29
C PRO A 107 -14.43 23.90 -2.53
N VAL A 108 -14.83 22.64 -2.42
CA VAL A 108 -13.92 21.60 -1.95
C VAL A 108 -12.89 21.46 -3.06
N HIS A 109 -11.76 22.15 -2.87
CA HIS A 109 -10.55 21.94 -3.64
C HIS A 109 -10.35 20.43 -3.82
N SER A 110 -9.98 20.05 -5.05
CA SER A 110 -9.57 18.70 -5.46
C SER A 110 -9.06 17.88 -4.27
N THR A 111 -9.63 16.69 -4.07
CA THR A 111 -9.16 15.71 -3.07
C THR A 111 -7.71 15.29 -3.30
N ALA A 112 -7.08 15.71 -4.40
CA ALA A 112 -5.65 15.57 -4.62
C ALA A 112 -4.87 16.42 -3.61
N ARG A 113 -4.04 15.74 -2.81
CA ARG A 113 -3.02 16.35 -1.97
C ARG A 113 -2.27 17.47 -2.72
N VAL A 114 -2.50 18.72 -2.33
CA VAL A 114 -1.82 19.87 -2.92
C VAL A 114 -0.39 19.92 -2.38
N LEU A 115 0.58 19.66 -3.27
CA LEU A 115 1.98 19.82 -2.93
C LEU A 115 2.38 21.30 -2.94
N PRO A 116 3.36 21.70 -2.10
CA PRO A 116 3.97 23.02 -2.13
C PRO A 116 4.47 23.39 -3.54
N LYS A 117 4.54 24.70 -3.84
CA LYS A 117 4.96 25.18 -5.16
C LYS A 117 6.43 24.85 -5.47
N ASP A 118 7.24 24.83 -4.42
CA ASP A 118 8.66 24.53 -4.37
C ASP A 118 8.96 23.03 -4.26
N TYR A 119 7.95 22.16 -4.37
CA TYR A 119 8.17 20.71 -4.30
C TYR A 119 9.09 20.24 -5.44
N PRO A 120 10.16 19.47 -5.18
CA PRO A 120 11.09 19.03 -6.20
C PRO A 120 10.40 18.18 -7.28
N ASP A 121 10.74 18.42 -8.56
CA ASP A 121 10.25 17.64 -9.71
C ASP A 121 8.72 17.60 -9.84
N ARG A 122 8.01 18.62 -9.35
CA ARG A 122 6.53 18.67 -9.25
C ARG A 122 5.79 18.31 -10.55
N GLU A 123 6.37 18.62 -11.70
CA GLU A 123 5.78 18.35 -13.02
C GLU A 123 6.01 16.92 -13.52
N LEU A 124 6.95 16.19 -12.91
CA LEU A 124 7.40 14.86 -13.33
C LEU A 124 6.92 13.74 -12.40
N ILE A 125 6.42 14.09 -11.21
CA ILE A 125 5.87 13.16 -10.22
C ILE A 125 4.37 12.94 -10.41
N SER A 126 3.85 11.84 -9.88
CA SER A 126 2.41 11.53 -9.82
C SER A 126 2.01 11.32 -8.36
N PRO A 127 1.70 12.41 -7.63
CA PRO A 127 1.48 12.35 -6.18
C PRO A 127 0.32 11.41 -5.82
N PHE A 128 0.50 10.61 -4.78
CA PHE A 128 -0.59 9.78 -4.26
C PHE A 128 -1.73 10.68 -3.73
N PRO A 129 -3.02 10.36 -3.98
CA PRO A 129 -4.13 11.26 -3.63
C PRO A 129 -4.23 11.59 -2.13
N VAL A 130 -3.82 10.65 -1.27
CA VAL A 130 -3.77 10.80 0.20
C VAL A 130 -2.32 10.67 0.70
N PRO A 131 -1.99 11.06 1.94
CA PRO A 131 -0.65 10.84 2.49
C PRO A 131 -0.23 9.35 2.39
N LEU A 132 0.95 9.11 1.84
CA LEU A 132 1.53 7.78 1.65
C LEU A 132 2.86 7.65 2.40
N LEU A 133 3.02 6.56 3.13
CA LEU A 133 4.28 6.13 3.74
C LEU A 133 4.63 4.74 3.21
N ILE A 134 5.82 4.62 2.61
CA ILE A 134 6.38 3.35 2.17
C ILE A 134 7.38 2.89 3.24
N VAL A 135 7.22 1.67 3.73
CA VAL A 135 8.06 1.08 4.76
C VAL A 135 8.73 -0.17 4.20
N GLY A 136 10.05 -0.15 4.10
CA GLY A 136 10.85 -1.36 3.88
C GLY A 136 11.08 -2.09 5.20
N SER A 137 10.41 -3.22 5.40
CA SER A 137 10.55 -4.08 6.58
C SER A 137 11.70 -5.08 6.44
N LYS A 138 12.07 -5.75 7.54
CA LYS A 138 13.16 -6.73 7.62
C LYS A 138 14.51 -6.18 7.15
N TYR A 139 14.82 -4.94 7.54
CA TYR A 139 16.10 -4.30 7.23
C TYR A 139 17.31 -5.12 7.73
N ASP A 140 17.16 -5.86 8.82
CA ASP A 140 18.18 -6.78 9.37
C ASP A 140 18.59 -7.90 8.40
N LEU A 141 17.69 -8.32 7.50
CA LEU A 141 18.04 -9.28 6.43
C LEU A 141 18.58 -8.56 5.20
N PHE A 142 18.03 -7.38 4.91
CA PHE A 142 18.44 -6.57 3.77
C PHE A 142 19.87 -6.05 3.88
N GLN A 143 20.34 -5.69 5.08
CA GLN A 143 21.68 -5.16 5.28
C GLN A 143 22.78 -6.16 4.86
N GLU A 144 22.48 -7.46 4.92
CA GLU A 144 23.38 -8.58 4.55
C GLU A 144 23.48 -8.78 3.02
N PHE A 145 22.64 -8.12 2.22
CA PHE A 145 22.70 -8.25 0.75
C PHE A 145 23.98 -7.64 0.19
N HIS A 146 24.40 -8.09 -1.00
CA HIS A 146 25.50 -7.49 -1.76
C HIS A 146 25.23 -6.01 -2.08
N SER A 147 26.29 -5.20 -2.11
CA SER A 147 26.23 -3.75 -2.35
C SER A 147 25.42 -3.36 -3.59
N ASP A 148 25.56 -4.11 -4.68
CA ASP A 148 24.89 -3.80 -5.96
C ASP A 148 23.38 -4.01 -5.87
N LYS A 149 22.96 -5.13 -5.27
CA LYS A 149 21.54 -5.42 -5.00
C LYS A 149 20.94 -4.37 -4.07
N LYS A 150 21.65 -4.02 -2.99
CA LYS A 150 21.23 -2.96 -2.05
C LYS A 150 21.06 -1.62 -2.76
N LYS A 151 22.00 -1.26 -3.65
CA LYS A 151 21.96 0.00 -4.42
C LYS A 151 20.75 0.05 -5.35
N VAL A 152 20.46 -1.03 -6.07
CA VAL A 152 19.28 -1.12 -6.95
C VAL A 152 17.99 -0.97 -6.14
N ILE A 153 17.80 -1.76 -5.08
CA ILE A 153 16.59 -1.71 -4.25
C ILE A 153 16.42 -0.32 -3.62
N SER A 154 17.49 0.23 -3.03
CA SER A 154 17.46 1.53 -2.38
C SER A 154 17.08 2.65 -3.35
N LYS A 155 17.73 2.72 -4.51
CA LYS A 155 17.42 3.75 -5.51
C LYS A 155 16.03 3.60 -6.09
N THR A 156 15.59 2.38 -6.38
CA THR A 156 14.25 2.13 -6.92
C THR A 156 13.18 2.53 -5.91
N LEU A 157 13.31 2.16 -4.64
CA LEU A 157 12.34 2.55 -3.61
C LEU A 157 12.34 4.06 -3.35
N ARG A 158 13.51 4.72 -3.42
CA ARG A 158 13.61 6.19 -3.39
C ARG A 158 12.87 6.85 -4.54
N PHE A 159 13.09 6.35 -5.76
CA PHE A 159 12.37 6.82 -6.94
C PHE A 159 10.86 6.65 -6.79
N VAL A 160 10.39 5.47 -6.39
CA VAL A 160 8.95 5.20 -6.18
C VAL A 160 8.37 6.14 -5.12
N ALA A 161 9.07 6.31 -3.99
CA ALA A 161 8.61 7.20 -2.93
C ALA A 161 8.51 8.64 -3.41
N HIS A 162 9.53 9.17 -4.07
CA HIS A 162 9.50 10.53 -4.62
C HIS A 162 8.42 10.70 -5.70
N TYR A 163 8.31 9.73 -6.61
CA TYR A 163 7.31 9.72 -7.68
C TYR A 163 5.88 9.82 -7.15
N TYR A 164 5.58 9.15 -6.02
CA TYR A 164 4.26 9.24 -5.37
C TYR A 164 4.17 10.34 -4.29
N ALA A 165 5.18 11.20 -4.16
CA ALA A 165 5.32 12.18 -3.07
C ALA A 165 5.17 11.58 -1.66
N ALA A 166 5.59 10.32 -1.50
CA ALA A 166 5.53 9.56 -0.27
C ALA A 166 6.77 9.74 0.59
N SER A 167 6.66 9.40 1.88
CA SER A 167 7.85 9.20 2.73
C SER A 167 8.34 7.76 2.60
N LEU A 168 9.64 7.52 2.75
CA LEU A 168 10.26 6.20 2.71
C LEU A 168 11.06 5.96 3.98
N ILE A 169 10.83 4.84 4.66
CA ILE A 169 11.64 4.42 5.80
C ILE A 169 11.98 2.95 5.72
N PHE A 170 13.20 2.58 6.13
CA PHE A 170 13.59 1.19 6.35
C PHE A 170 13.57 0.89 7.84
N THR A 171 13.01 -0.26 8.19
CA THR A 171 12.83 -0.67 9.57
C THR A 171 13.08 -2.16 9.77
N SER A 172 13.41 -2.52 11.00
CA SER A 172 13.50 -3.90 11.45
C SER A 172 12.89 -4.00 12.84
N ILE A 173 12.06 -5.02 13.04
CA ILE A 173 11.48 -5.34 14.34
C ILE A 173 12.56 -5.68 15.40
N LYS A 174 13.77 -6.06 14.97
CA LYS A 174 14.91 -6.35 15.85
C LYS A 174 15.63 -5.08 16.33
N SER A 175 15.29 -3.91 15.77
CA SER A 175 15.94 -2.65 16.09
C SER A 175 14.93 -1.65 16.66
N GLU A 176 14.97 -1.46 17.99
CA GLU A 176 14.08 -0.53 18.68
C GLU A 176 14.21 0.91 18.18
N SER A 177 15.41 1.34 17.80
CA SER A 177 15.64 2.70 17.28
C SER A 177 14.94 2.94 15.94
N LEU A 178 14.93 1.94 15.04
CA LEU A 178 14.21 2.02 13.76
C LEU A 178 12.71 1.90 13.94
N MET A 179 12.27 1.04 14.86
CA MET A 179 10.86 0.94 15.22
C MET A 179 10.33 2.23 15.85
N SER A 180 11.11 2.90 16.70
CA SER A 180 10.76 4.20 17.28
C SER A 180 10.57 5.27 16.17
N LYS A 181 11.46 5.32 15.18
CA LYS A 181 11.28 6.18 14.00
C LYS A 181 10.02 5.83 13.22
N THR A 182 9.75 4.55 12.99
CA THR A 182 8.52 4.08 12.32
C THR A 182 7.27 4.52 13.08
N LYS A 183 7.25 4.35 14.41
CA LYS A 183 6.16 4.82 15.29
C LYS A 183 5.97 6.33 15.22
N SER A 184 7.03 7.11 15.06
CA SER A 184 6.94 8.58 14.86
C SER A 184 6.24 8.93 13.56
N PHE A 185 6.63 8.32 12.43
CA PHE A 185 5.96 8.53 11.14
C PHE A 185 4.49 8.07 11.18
N PHE A 186 4.22 6.91 11.78
CA PHE A 186 2.86 6.44 12.00
C PHE A 186 2.05 7.46 12.83
N SER A 187 2.62 7.98 13.92
CA SER A 187 1.92 8.95 14.77
C SER A 187 1.68 10.29 14.08
N HIS A 188 2.55 10.70 13.16
CA HIS A 188 2.32 11.84 12.28
C HIS A 188 1.10 11.60 11.38
N LEU A 189 1.02 10.44 10.73
CA LEU A 189 -0.13 10.10 9.87
C LEU A 189 -1.44 9.97 10.66
N ALA A 190 -1.40 9.32 11.82
CA ALA A 190 -2.58 9.01 12.62
C ALA A 190 -3.10 10.20 13.44
N PHE A 191 -2.21 11.07 13.94
CA PHE A 191 -2.56 12.11 14.91
C PHE A 191 -2.06 13.53 14.52
N GLY A 192 -1.40 13.68 13.38
CA GLY A 192 -0.92 14.99 12.90
C GLY A 192 0.23 15.59 13.71
N LEU A 193 0.97 14.76 14.46
CA LEU A 193 2.14 15.22 15.24
C LEU A 193 3.27 15.65 14.33
N GLU A 194 4.25 16.41 14.84
CA GLU A 194 5.39 16.79 14.03
C GLU A 194 6.19 15.58 13.55
N LYS A 195 6.47 15.55 12.24
CA LYS A 195 7.35 14.56 11.64
C LYS A 195 8.81 14.90 11.94
N GLY A 196 9.63 13.89 12.24
CA GLY A 196 11.08 14.07 12.28
C GLY A 196 11.59 14.56 10.92
N LYS A 197 12.45 15.58 10.92
CA LYS A 197 13.06 16.14 9.70
C LYS A 197 14.31 15.39 9.24
N THR A 198 14.76 14.40 10.01
CA THR A 198 16.01 13.70 9.74
C THR A 198 15.90 12.87 8.47
N MET A 199 16.70 13.25 7.46
CA MET A 199 16.89 12.47 6.25
C MET A 199 18.19 11.65 6.37
N CYS A 200 18.15 10.39 5.95
CA CYS A 200 19.30 9.49 5.85
C CYS A 200 19.14 8.63 4.60
N CYS A 201 20.08 8.76 3.67
CA CYS A 201 20.11 7.99 2.41
C CYS A 201 21.51 7.42 2.09
N GLU A 202 22.39 7.40 3.09
CA GLU A 202 23.77 6.91 2.94
C GLU A 202 23.80 5.40 2.67
N PRO A 203 24.68 4.92 1.77
CA PRO A 203 24.88 3.49 1.56
C PRO A 203 25.25 2.79 2.87
N GLY A 204 24.59 1.67 3.16
CA GLY A 204 24.86 0.87 4.36
C GLY A 204 24.16 1.35 5.63
N LYS A 205 23.49 2.52 5.61
CA LYS A 205 22.60 2.95 6.70
C LYS A 205 21.13 2.70 6.32
N PRO A 206 20.23 2.56 7.32
CA PRO A 206 18.81 2.45 7.07
C PRO A 206 18.28 3.75 6.48
N ILE A 207 17.46 3.64 5.43
CA ILE A 207 16.90 4.79 4.72
C ILE A 207 15.81 5.44 5.56
N THR A 208 15.80 6.76 5.62
CA THR A 208 14.71 7.57 6.19
C THR A 208 14.60 8.84 5.36
N ILE A 209 13.52 9.00 4.62
CA ILE A 209 13.32 10.10 3.69
C ILE A 209 11.89 10.62 3.89
N PRO A 210 11.74 11.77 4.55
CA PRO A 210 10.46 12.48 4.58
C PRO A 210 10.01 12.89 3.17
N ALA A 211 8.70 12.86 2.91
CA ALA A 211 8.14 13.39 1.68
C ALA A 211 8.59 14.84 1.45
N GLY A 212 9.11 15.12 0.25
CA GLY A 212 9.61 16.43 -0.18
C GLY A 212 11.09 16.70 0.11
N SER A 213 11.82 15.78 0.73
CA SER A 213 13.26 15.97 1.01
C SER A 213 14.20 15.32 -0.02
N ASP A 214 13.65 14.58 -0.99
CA ASP A 214 14.42 13.92 -2.06
C ASP A 214 14.09 14.55 -3.41
N SER A 215 14.91 14.26 -4.43
CA SER A 215 14.70 14.72 -5.80
C SER A 215 15.23 13.71 -6.82
N PHE A 216 14.76 13.76 -8.07
CA PHE A 216 15.31 12.92 -9.13
C PHE A 216 16.80 13.19 -9.38
N SER A 217 17.26 14.43 -9.19
CA SER A 217 18.68 14.78 -9.27
C SER A 217 19.52 14.11 -8.17
N GLN A 218 19.01 14.01 -6.93
CA GLN A 218 19.69 13.35 -5.81
C GLN A 218 19.64 11.82 -5.88
N ILE A 219 18.59 11.25 -6.46
CA ILE A 219 18.48 9.81 -6.71
C ILE A 219 19.39 9.40 -7.87
N GLY A 220 19.42 10.22 -8.92
CA GLY A 220 20.14 9.99 -10.17
C GLY A 220 19.50 8.88 -11.00
N SER A 221 20.21 8.47 -12.06
CA SER A 221 19.76 7.40 -12.94
C SER A 221 19.70 6.03 -12.24
N PRO A 222 18.85 5.10 -12.73
CA PRO A 222 18.88 3.71 -12.31
C PRO A 222 20.31 3.18 -12.35
N PRO A 223 20.76 2.39 -11.36
CA PRO A 223 22.09 1.79 -11.41
C PRO A 223 22.25 1.00 -12.70
N LEU A 224 23.25 1.36 -13.49
CA LEU A 224 23.67 0.61 -14.66
C LEU A 224 24.15 -0.75 -14.17
N THR A 225 23.31 -1.78 -14.29
CA THR A 225 23.81 -3.07 -14.78
C THR A 225 24.22 -2.87 -16.24
N ASP A 226 25.02 -3.74 -16.88
CA ASP A 226 25.46 -3.64 -18.29
C ASP A 226 24.27 -3.49 -19.28
N VAL A 227 23.68 -2.30 -19.32
CA VAL A 227 22.37 -2.04 -19.89
C VAL A 227 22.45 -0.70 -20.56
N ASP A 228 22.37 -0.74 -21.88
CA ASP A 228 22.23 0.45 -22.68
C ASP A 228 20.83 1.03 -22.44
N ILE A 229 20.74 2.13 -21.70
CA ILE A 229 19.49 2.82 -21.36
C ILE A 229 18.70 3.16 -22.64
N THR A 230 19.41 3.38 -23.76
CA THR A 230 18.83 3.68 -25.08
C THR A 230 18.07 2.48 -25.69
N SER A 231 18.42 1.25 -25.31
CA SER A 231 17.74 0.02 -25.78
C SER A 231 16.41 -0.24 -25.07
N LEU A 232 16.19 0.39 -23.92
CA LEU A 232 14.96 0.24 -23.15
C LEU A 232 13.92 1.23 -23.70
N HIS A 233 13.04 0.78 -24.59
CA HIS A 233 11.87 1.56 -25.05
C HIS A 233 10.88 1.81 -23.89
N ALA A 234 11.21 2.72 -22.96
CA ALA A 234 10.36 3.12 -21.85
C ALA A 234 9.54 4.36 -22.25
N LYS A 235 8.23 4.33 -21.98
CA LYS A 235 7.32 5.44 -22.33
C LYS A 235 7.34 6.55 -21.27
N ASN A 236 7.67 6.19 -20.02
CA ASN A 236 7.77 7.10 -18.90
C ASN A 236 8.91 6.67 -17.96
N PRO A 237 9.36 7.55 -17.02
CA PRO A 237 10.43 7.22 -16.09
C PRO A 237 10.13 5.99 -15.23
N LYS A 238 8.89 5.81 -14.77
CA LYS A 238 8.48 4.65 -13.95
C LYS A 238 8.68 3.32 -14.69
N ASP A 239 8.37 3.27 -15.99
CA ASP A 239 8.59 2.08 -16.82
C ASP A 239 10.07 1.76 -17.00
N LEU A 240 10.94 2.78 -17.06
CA LEU A 240 12.38 2.58 -17.11
C LEU A 240 12.88 1.91 -15.82
N TRP A 241 12.49 2.47 -14.66
CA TRP A 241 12.85 1.90 -13.36
C TRP A 241 12.29 0.48 -13.17
N LYS A 242 11.06 0.22 -13.65
CA LYS A 242 10.46 -1.11 -13.69
C LYS A 242 11.35 -2.11 -14.41
N LYS A 243 11.70 -1.82 -15.67
CA LYS A 243 12.49 -2.72 -16.53
C LYS A 243 13.87 -3.01 -15.95
N VAL A 244 14.53 -1.99 -15.39
CA VAL A 244 15.83 -2.17 -14.71
C VAL A 244 15.69 -3.05 -13.48
N PHE A 245 14.66 -2.80 -12.66
CA PHE A 245 14.43 -3.58 -11.44
C PHE A 245 14.09 -5.04 -11.74
N GLU A 246 13.16 -5.30 -12.66
CA GLU A 246 12.73 -6.66 -13.05
C GLU A 246 13.84 -7.47 -13.71
N ARG A 247 14.82 -6.82 -14.35
CA ARG A 247 16.00 -7.51 -14.89
C ARG A 247 16.93 -8.01 -13.79
N VAL A 248 17.10 -7.25 -12.71
CA VAL A 248 17.93 -7.64 -11.56
C VAL A 248 17.19 -8.62 -10.65
N PHE A 249 15.87 -8.43 -10.52
CA PHE A 249 14.99 -9.23 -9.68
C PHE A 249 13.76 -9.67 -10.48
N PRO A 250 13.87 -10.76 -11.27
CA PRO A 250 12.75 -11.30 -12.04
C PRO A 250 11.58 -11.67 -11.12
N ASN A 251 10.36 -11.33 -11.54
CA ASN A 251 9.18 -11.54 -10.73
C ASN A 251 8.88 -13.04 -10.56
N GLU A 252 8.88 -13.52 -9.31
CA GLU A 252 8.57 -14.92 -8.98
C GLU A 252 7.06 -15.23 -9.07
N SER A 253 6.19 -14.21 -9.03
CA SER A 253 4.74 -14.42 -8.94
C SER A 253 4.10 -15.05 -10.18
N ALA A 254 4.77 -15.02 -11.34
CA ALA A 254 4.29 -15.72 -12.53
C ALA A 254 4.45 -17.25 -12.41
N SER A 255 5.36 -17.71 -11.54
CA SER A 255 5.75 -19.11 -11.42
C SER A 255 4.90 -19.89 -10.41
N GLU A 256 4.36 -19.22 -9.39
CA GLU A 256 3.61 -19.85 -8.29
C GLU A 256 2.09 -19.89 -8.52
N GLN A 257 1.56 -19.13 -9.48
CA GLN A 257 0.25 -19.40 -10.06
C GLN A 257 0.31 -20.55 -11.08
N ARG A 258 1.16 -21.57 -10.86
CA ARG A 258 0.92 -22.87 -11.47
C ARG A 258 -0.50 -23.24 -11.10
N GLU A 259 -1.34 -23.41 -12.12
CA GLU A 259 -2.73 -23.83 -12.03
C GLU A 259 -2.87 -24.82 -10.87
N LEU A 260 -3.40 -24.35 -9.74
CA LEU A 260 -3.90 -25.23 -8.71
C LEU A 260 -5.07 -25.95 -9.37
N LYS A 261 -4.79 -27.11 -9.98
CA LYS A 261 -5.83 -28.00 -10.49
C LYS A 261 -6.77 -28.24 -9.34
N ASP A 262 -8.02 -27.81 -9.50
CA ASP A 262 -9.06 -27.98 -8.51
C ASP A 262 -9.12 -29.47 -8.16
N PRO A 263 -8.69 -29.88 -6.95
CA PRO A 263 -8.64 -31.30 -6.58
C PRO A 263 -10.03 -31.94 -6.68
N ALA A 264 -11.07 -31.13 -6.57
CA ALA A 264 -12.44 -31.58 -6.62
C ALA A 264 -13.00 -31.71 -8.05
N LYS A 265 -12.18 -31.46 -9.08
CA LYS A 265 -12.45 -31.83 -10.48
C LYS A 265 -11.61 -33.01 -10.94
N ASP A 266 -10.72 -33.51 -10.08
CA ASP A 266 -9.86 -34.64 -10.38
C ASP A 266 -10.57 -35.94 -9.97
N PRO A 267 -10.87 -36.85 -10.92
CA PRO A 267 -11.57 -38.12 -10.63
C PRO A 267 -10.87 -38.98 -9.58
N GLN A 268 -9.55 -38.80 -9.39
CA GLN A 268 -8.74 -39.52 -8.41
C GLN A 268 -9.21 -39.28 -6.96
N TYR A 269 -9.84 -38.13 -6.67
CA TYR A 269 -10.30 -37.77 -5.33
C TYR A 269 -11.84 -37.77 -5.19
N SER A 270 -12.56 -38.45 -6.10
CA SER A 270 -14.03 -38.54 -6.02
C SER A 270 -14.48 -39.41 -4.84
N GLU A 271 -15.37 -38.86 -4.01
CA GLU A 271 -15.89 -39.51 -2.81
C GLU A 271 -17.40 -39.21 -2.68
N PRO A 272 -18.28 -40.22 -2.86
CA PRO A 272 -19.73 -39.98 -2.99
C PRO A 272 -20.37 -39.19 -1.85
N GLN A 273 -19.91 -39.39 -0.60
CA GLN A 273 -20.44 -38.69 0.56
C GLN A 273 -19.99 -37.22 0.62
N ILE A 274 -18.74 -36.95 0.27
CA ILE A 274 -18.17 -35.59 0.23
C ILE A 274 -18.77 -34.82 -0.94
N ASP A 275 -18.91 -35.46 -2.11
CA ASP A 275 -19.50 -34.87 -3.31
C ASP A 275 -20.98 -34.51 -3.11
N ALA A 276 -21.74 -35.37 -2.41
CA ALA A 276 -23.13 -35.07 -2.05
C ALA A 276 -23.25 -33.88 -1.09
N MET A 277 -22.41 -33.82 -0.05
CA MET A 277 -22.38 -32.67 0.88
C MET A 277 -21.97 -31.37 0.17
N ARG A 278 -21.03 -31.45 -0.77
CA ARG A 278 -20.60 -30.31 -1.59
C ARG A 278 -21.73 -29.82 -2.48
N ALA A 279 -22.39 -30.71 -3.20
CA ALA A 279 -23.54 -30.37 -4.05
C ALA A 279 -24.66 -29.70 -3.25
N GLN A 280 -24.93 -30.18 -2.02
CA GLN A 280 -25.86 -29.53 -1.11
C GLN A 280 -25.41 -28.11 -0.74
N LYS A 281 -24.13 -27.91 -0.39
CA LYS A 281 -23.58 -26.59 -0.04
C LYS A 281 -23.57 -25.63 -1.23
N ASP A 282 -23.29 -26.11 -2.43
CA ASP A 282 -23.35 -25.31 -3.66
C ASP A 282 -24.80 -24.88 -3.95
N GLN A 283 -25.78 -25.75 -3.73
CA GLN A 283 -27.19 -25.41 -3.85
C GLN A 283 -27.62 -24.37 -2.80
N GLU A 284 -27.20 -24.53 -1.54
CA GLU A 284 -27.43 -23.54 -0.47
C GLU A 284 -26.81 -22.18 -0.84
N LEU A 285 -25.60 -22.17 -1.40
CA LEU A 285 -24.92 -20.96 -1.83
C LEU A 285 -25.65 -20.26 -2.99
N GLU A 286 -26.12 -21.02 -3.98
CA GLU A 286 -26.90 -20.45 -5.09
C GLU A 286 -28.24 -19.90 -4.62
N GLN A 287 -28.90 -20.58 -3.67
CA GLN A 287 -30.11 -20.07 -3.05
C GLN A 287 -29.83 -18.78 -2.25
N TYR A 288 -28.73 -18.74 -1.50
CA TYR A 288 -28.28 -17.54 -0.79
C TYR A 288 -28.01 -16.39 -1.78
N LYS A 289 -27.27 -16.63 -2.87
CA LYS A 289 -27.02 -15.61 -3.91
C LYS A 289 -28.32 -15.07 -4.49
N ARG A 290 -29.29 -15.93 -4.81
CA ARG A 290 -30.61 -15.53 -5.34
C ARG A 290 -31.37 -14.68 -4.32
N ASN A 291 -31.33 -15.04 -3.04
CA ASN A 291 -32.00 -14.31 -1.97
C ASN A 291 -31.31 -12.98 -1.65
N ALA A 292 -29.97 -12.96 -1.61
CA ALA A 292 -29.17 -11.76 -1.39
C ALA A 292 -29.32 -10.77 -2.56
N THR A 293 -29.39 -11.25 -3.81
CA THR A 293 -29.64 -10.38 -4.98
C THR A 293 -31.02 -9.72 -4.92
N LYS A 294 -32.03 -10.41 -4.36
CA LYS A 294 -33.36 -9.84 -4.10
C LYS A 294 -33.35 -8.83 -2.94
N SER A 295 -32.57 -9.10 -1.89
CA SER A 295 -32.42 -8.22 -0.73
C SER A 295 -31.60 -6.95 -1.05
N TRP A 296 -30.54 -7.08 -1.86
CA TRP A 296 -29.69 -5.96 -2.29
C TRP A 296 -30.39 -5.04 -3.30
N LYS A 297 -31.31 -5.56 -4.11
CA LYS A 297 -32.22 -4.73 -4.92
C LYS A 297 -33.19 -3.88 -4.08
N GLY A 298 -33.43 -4.23 -2.81
CA GLY A 298 -34.17 -3.39 -1.87
C GLY A 298 -33.32 -2.30 -1.19
N LEU A 299 -32.01 -2.31 -1.44
CA LEU A 299 -31.02 -1.31 -0.99
C LEU A 299 -30.51 -0.47 -2.18
N GLU A 300 -31.29 -0.42 -3.27
CA GLU A 300 -31.18 0.68 -4.24
C GLU A 300 -31.62 1.95 -3.50
N LEU A 301 -30.61 2.71 -3.06
CA LEU A 301 -30.74 4.12 -2.68
C LEU A 301 -31.67 4.80 -3.69
N GLU A 302 -32.80 5.31 -3.22
CA GLU A 302 -33.62 6.24 -3.99
C GLU A 302 -32.71 7.37 -4.48
N THR A 303 -32.55 7.38 -5.81
CA THR A 303 -31.97 8.39 -6.73
C THR A 303 -31.23 9.59 -6.14
#